data_AF-A0A9P7GCE8-F1
#
_entry.id   AF-A0A9P7GCE8-F1
#
_cell.length_a   1.000
_cell.length_b   1.000
_cell.length_c   1.000
_cell.angle_alpha   90.00
_cell.angle_beta   90.00
_cell.angle_gamma   90.00
#
_symmetry.space_group_name_H-M   'P 1'
#
loop_
_entity.id
_entity.type
_entity.pdbx_description
1 polymer ?
#
loop_
_entity_poly.entity_id
_entity_poly.type
_entity_poly.pdbx_seq_one_letter_code
_entity_poly.pdbx_strand_id
1 'polypeptide(L)'
;MSQPPPHYILFSHSSTNSGAPSSILGHPTIQYHYANDSPLAIWPQRPNEHVLVLDYDPNSTKPPTVQSMSKEMAVTSLKVEEAPGAAAAHDNDPKNDRMYIIETTASDGYVNFA
;
A
#
# COMPACT_ATOMS: atom_id res chain seq x y z
N MET A 1 -15.85 -17.77 -7.64
CA MET A 1 -14.42 -17.85 -7.98
C MET A 1 -13.74 -16.75 -7.19
N SER A 2 -12.88 -17.09 -6.22
CA SER A 2 -12.13 -16.08 -5.46
C SER A 2 -11.04 -15.50 -6.37
N GLN A 3 -10.96 -14.17 -6.48
CA GLN A 3 -9.90 -13.52 -7.23
C GLN A 3 -8.55 -13.71 -6.50
N PRO A 4 -7.44 -13.90 -7.24
CA PRO A 4 -6.11 -13.94 -6.65
C PRO A 4 -5.80 -12.68 -5.82
N PRO A 5 -4.94 -12.76 -4.81
CA PRO A 5 -4.63 -11.60 -3.98
C PRO A 5 -3.94 -10.48 -4.81
N PRO A 6 -4.05 -9.21 -4.38
CA PRO A 6 -3.37 -8.07 -5.01
C PRO A 6 -1.88 -8.33 -5.21
N HIS A 7 -1.38 -8.17 -6.43
CA HIS A 7 0.03 -8.45 -6.76
C HIS A 7 0.79 -7.19 -7.22
N TYR A 8 0.13 -6.36 -8.03
CA TYR A 8 0.72 -5.13 -8.54
C TYR A 8 0.39 -3.98 -7.59
N ILE A 9 1.32 -3.66 -6.69
CA ILE A 9 1.19 -2.54 -5.76
C ILE A 9 2.26 -1.50 -6.09
N LEU A 10 1.82 -0.26 -6.26
CA LEU A 10 2.67 0.90 -6.43
C LEU A 10 2.41 1.86 -5.27
N PHE A 11 3.48 2.41 -4.73
CA PHE A 11 3.43 3.40 -3.68
C PHE A 11 3.90 4.74 -4.22
N SER A 12 3.11 5.78 -4.00
CA SER A 12 3.42 7.17 -4.34
C SER A 12 3.53 7.98 -3.06
N HIS A 13 4.70 8.56 -2.81
CA HIS A 13 4.98 9.31 -1.60
C HIS A 13 5.28 10.76 -1.89
N SER A 14 4.46 11.66 -1.35
CA SER A 14 4.66 13.10 -1.43
C SER A 14 5.23 13.63 -0.12
N SER A 15 6.37 14.31 -0.21
CA SER A 15 7.00 15.02 0.91
C SER A 15 7.09 16.52 0.64
N THR A 16 6.83 17.34 1.66
CA THR A 16 6.86 18.80 1.59
C THR A 16 8.15 19.42 2.16
N ASN A 17 9.23 18.63 2.32
CA ASN A 17 10.39 18.99 3.15
C ASN A 17 11.27 20.14 2.60
N SER A 18 11.00 20.69 1.41
CA SER A 18 11.89 21.68 0.80
C SER A 18 11.22 22.58 -0.25
N GLY A 19 10.17 23.32 0.12
CA GLY A 19 9.62 24.43 -0.69
C GLY A 19 8.98 24.07 -2.04
N ALA A 20 9.18 22.84 -2.54
CA ALA A 20 8.56 22.27 -3.72
C ALA A 20 8.11 20.83 -3.43
N PRO A 21 6.90 20.42 -3.85
CA PRO A 21 6.42 19.06 -3.66
C PRO A 21 7.29 18.10 -4.47
N SER A 22 7.88 17.09 -3.82
CA SER A 22 8.53 15.98 -4.50
C SER A 22 7.72 14.71 -4.27
N SER A 23 7.51 13.94 -5.35
CA SER A 23 6.77 12.68 -5.32
C SER A 23 7.68 11.55 -5.75
N ILE A 24 7.77 10.50 -4.94
CA ILE A 24 8.57 9.30 -5.22
C ILE A 24 7.61 8.15 -5.51
N LEU A 25 7.88 7.41 -6.58
CA LEU A 25 7.19 6.15 -6.90
C LEU A 25 8.08 4.97 -6.52
N GLY A 26 7.51 3.95 -5.88
CA GLY A 26 8.25 2.76 -5.48
C GLY A 26 7.39 1.53 -5.31
N HIS A 27 8.04 0.36 -5.26
CA HIS A 27 7.39 -0.91 -4.96
C HIS A 27 7.62 -1.28 -3.49
N PRO A 28 6.55 -1.48 -2.70
CA PRO A 28 6.69 -1.96 -1.34
C PRO A 28 7.04 -3.46 -1.33
N THR A 29 7.60 -3.92 -0.22
CA THR A 29 7.61 -5.36 0.06
C THR A 29 6.19 -5.79 0.45
N ILE A 30 5.63 -6.76 -0.27
CA ILE A 30 4.26 -7.23 -0.04
C ILE A 30 4.30 -8.43 0.91
N GLN A 31 3.52 -8.37 1.98
CA GLN A 31 3.28 -9.48 2.89
C GLN A 31 1.78 -9.75 2.95
N TYR A 32 1.39 -11.00 2.70
CA TYR A 32 0.00 -11.42 2.78
C TYR A 32 -0.28 -11.98 4.18
N HIS A 33 -1.30 -11.42 4.82
CA HIS A 33 -1.81 -11.91 6.10
C HIS A 33 -3.24 -12.39 5.92
N TYR A 34 -3.53 -13.58 6.42
CA TYR A 34 -4.85 -14.18 6.37
C TYR A 34 -5.53 -14.11 7.75
N ALA A 35 -6.83 -14.37 7.80
CA ALA A 35 -7.64 -14.23 9.02
C ALA A 35 -7.17 -15.10 10.20
N ASN A 36 -6.40 -16.15 9.93
CA ASN A 36 -5.84 -17.06 10.93
C ASN A 36 -4.44 -16.66 11.41
N ASP A 37 -3.84 -15.61 10.86
CA ASP A 37 -2.52 -15.15 11.26
C ASP A 37 -2.60 -14.28 12.53
N SER A 38 -1.50 -14.23 13.28
CA SER A 38 -1.43 -13.40 14.48
C SER A 38 -1.51 -11.91 14.11
N PRO A 39 -2.36 -11.10 14.77
CA PRO A 39 -2.43 -9.65 14.52
C PRO A 39 -1.12 -8.94 14.91
N LEU A 40 -0.28 -9.58 15.73
CA LEU A 40 1.02 -9.05 16.11
C LEU A 40 2.04 -9.09 14.95
N ALA A 41 1.79 -9.89 13.91
CA ALA A 41 2.69 -10.00 12.76
C ALA A 41 2.73 -8.74 11.89
N ILE A 42 1.73 -7.87 12.00
CA ILE A 42 1.55 -6.66 11.16
C ILE A 42 2.29 -5.44 11.76
N TRP A 43 2.87 -5.56 12.96
CA TRP A 43 3.53 -4.43 13.62
C TRP A 43 4.90 -4.13 13.01
N PRO A 44 5.26 -2.84 12.87
CA PRO A 44 6.61 -2.44 12.51
C PRO A 44 7.64 -3.07 13.45
N GLN A 45 8.64 -3.74 12.89
CA GLN A 45 9.68 -4.45 13.64
C GLN A 45 10.95 -3.60 13.82
N ARG A 46 11.16 -2.59 12.97
CA ARG A 46 12.33 -1.71 13.02
C ARG A 46 11.94 -0.25 13.26
N PRO A 47 12.79 0.53 13.95
CA PRO A 47 12.73 1.98 13.87
C PRO A 47 12.76 2.42 12.40
N ASN A 48 11.92 3.37 12.01
CA ASN A 48 11.76 3.87 10.64
C ASN A 48 11.11 2.89 9.64
N GLU A 49 10.58 1.77 10.10
CA GLU A 49 9.72 0.94 9.25
C GLU A 49 8.31 1.55 9.16
N HIS A 50 7.81 1.68 7.94
CA HIS A 50 6.46 2.14 7.68
C HIS A 50 5.62 1.01 7.11
N VAL A 51 4.58 0.63 7.82
CA VAL A 51 3.65 -0.43 7.41
C VAL A 51 2.36 0.19 6.91
N LEU A 52 1.94 -0.26 5.73
CA LEU A 52 0.64 0.06 5.13
C LEU A 52 -0.16 -1.22 5.03
N VAL A 53 -1.42 -1.19 5.47
CA VAL A 53 -2.32 -2.34 5.49
C VAL A 53 -3.38 -2.13 4.41
N LEU A 54 -3.32 -2.94 3.35
CA LEU A 54 -4.37 -3.03 2.33
C LEU A 54 -5.36 -4.13 2.74
N ASP A 55 -6.54 -3.74 3.20
CA ASP A 55 -7.63 -4.67 3.49
C ASP A 55 -8.32 -5.07 2.19
N TYR A 56 -8.23 -6.37 1.88
CA TYR A 56 -8.73 -6.95 0.65
C TYR A 56 -9.54 -8.20 0.97
N ASP A 57 -10.82 -8.18 0.61
CA ASP A 57 -11.70 -9.35 0.65
C ASP A 57 -12.10 -9.74 -0.79
N PRO A 58 -11.64 -10.90 -1.29
CA PRO A 58 -11.98 -11.35 -2.65
C PRO A 58 -13.47 -11.68 -2.84
N ASN A 59 -14.26 -11.77 -1.77
CA ASN A 59 -15.69 -12.04 -1.81
C ASN A 59 -16.54 -10.78 -1.59
N SER A 60 -15.93 -9.66 -1.22
CA SER A 60 -16.62 -8.41 -0.98
C SER A 60 -16.78 -7.60 -2.28
N THR A 61 -17.91 -6.93 -2.41
CA THR A 61 -18.12 -5.91 -3.45
C THR A 61 -17.63 -4.53 -3.03
N LYS A 62 -17.20 -4.37 -1.76
CA LYS A 62 -16.65 -3.10 -1.28
C LYS A 62 -15.27 -2.86 -1.87
N PRO A 63 -14.93 -1.61 -2.22
CA PRO A 63 -13.56 -1.29 -2.61
C PRO A 63 -12.62 -1.61 -1.45
N PRO A 64 -11.41 -2.11 -1.73
CA PRO A 64 -10.42 -2.31 -0.69
C PRO A 64 -10.03 -0.98 -0.06
N THR A 65 -9.54 -1.04 1.17
CA THR A 65 -9.13 0.15 1.91
C THR A 65 -7.67 0.03 2.32
N VAL A 66 -6.99 1.17 2.47
CA VAL A 66 -5.61 1.18 2.95
C VAL A 66 -5.51 2.04 4.18
N GLN A 67 -4.80 1.53 5.19
CA GLN A 67 -4.50 2.22 6.43
C GLN A 67 -2.99 2.31 6.64
N SER A 68 -2.52 3.43 7.17
CA SER A 68 -1.13 3.56 7.61
C SER A 68 -1.01 3.21 9.09
N MET A 69 -0.04 2.37 9.43
CA MET A 69 0.38 2.10 10.81
C MET A 69 1.58 2.97 11.22
N SER A 70 2.01 3.89 10.35
CA SER A 70 3.10 4.83 10.63
C SER A 70 2.60 6.06 11.39
N LYS A 71 3.45 6.60 12.27
CA LYS A 71 3.22 7.90 12.92
C LYS A 71 3.58 9.09 12.03
N GLU A 72 4.46 8.88 11.06
CA GLU A 72 5.08 9.94 10.25
C GLU A 72 4.51 10.00 8.84
N MET A 73 3.74 8.99 8.44
CA MET A 73 3.19 8.87 7.09
C MET A 73 1.70 8.54 7.15
N ALA A 74 0.91 9.26 6.37
CA ALA A 74 -0.53 9.05 6.22
C ALA A 74 -0.85 8.64 4.79
N VAL A 75 -1.87 7.79 4.63
CA VAL A 75 -2.45 7.44 3.33
C VAL A 75 -3.45 8.52 2.95
N THR A 76 -3.33 9.06 1.74
CA THR A 76 -4.22 10.09 1.21
C THR A 76 -5.22 9.52 0.23
N SER A 77 -4.83 8.50 -0.55
CA SER A 77 -5.73 7.86 -1.50
C SER A 77 -5.31 6.43 -1.85
N LEU A 78 -6.27 5.67 -2.37
CA LEU A 78 -6.07 4.40 -3.06
C LEU A 78 -6.71 4.50 -4.44
N LYS A 79 -5.94 4.25 -5.50
CA LYS A 79 -6.45 4.10 -6.86
C LYS A 79 -6.30 2.66 -7.32
N VAL A 80 -7.28 2.17 -8.06
CA VAL A 80 -7.28 0.82 -8.62
C VAL A 80 -7.44 0.92 -10.12
N GLU A 81 -6.43 0.46 -10.84
CA GLU A 81 -6.35 0.53 -12.30
C GLU A 81 -6.07 -0.86 -12.89
N GLU A 82 -6.12 -0.99 -14.21
CA GLU A 82 -5.65 -2.19 -14.89
C GLU A 82 -4.11 -2.20 -14.90
N ALA A 83 -3.50 -3.32 -14.51
CA ALA A 83 -2.05 -3.45 -14.48
C ALA A 83 -1.51 -3.59 -15.92
N PRO A 84 -0.69 -2.65 -16.40
CA PRO A 84 -0.14 -2.73 -17.75
C PRO A 84 0.68 -4.01 -17.94
N GLY A 85 0.37 -4.78 -18.97
CA GLY A 85 1.08 -6.02 -19.30
C GLY A 85 0.67 -7.26 -18.49
N ALA A 86 -0.24 -7.15 -17.52
CA ALA A 86 -0.72 -8.31 -16.74
C ALA A 86 -1.47 -9.33 -17.61
N ALA A 87 -2.28 -8.85 -18.57
CA ALA A 87 -3.01 -9.69 -19.52
C ALA A 87 -2.11 -10.55 -20.43
N ALA A 88 -0.83 -10.17 -20.59
CA ALA A 88 0.14 -10.91 -21.40
C ALA A 88 0.90 -12.00 -20.61
N ALA A 89 0.79 -12.02 -19.27
CA ALA A 89 1.47 -12.98 -18.40
C ALA A 89 0.69 -14.31 -18.22
N HIS A 90 -0.35 -14.53 -19.04
CA HIS A 90 -1.41 -15.53 -18.86
C HIS A 90 -1.00 -16.99 -19.13
N ASP A 91 0.30 -17.31 -19.07
CA ASP A 91 0.78 -18.64 -19.48
C ASP A 91 0.93 -19.63 -18.32
N ASN A 92 0.99 -19.23 -17.04
CA ASN A 92 1.22 -20.22 -15.96
C ASN A 92 0.59 -19.97 -14.58
N ASP A 93 0.15 -18.75 -14.21
CA ASP A 93 -0.52 -18.50 -12.93
C ASP A 93 -1.56 -17.38 -13.04
N PRO A 94 -2.83 -17.60 -12.64
CA PRO A 94 -3.82 -16.54 -12.61
C PRO A 94 -3.44 -15.53 -11.52
N LYS A 95 -2.94 -14.36 -11.94
CA LYS A 95 -2.68 -13.23 -11.06
C LYS A 95 -3.84 -12.24 -11.12
N ASN A 96 -3.89 -11.37 -10.12
CA ASN A 96 -4.83 -10.27 -10.13
C ASN A 96 -4.32 -9.20 -11.12
N ASP A 97 -5.05 -8.98 -12.21
CA ASP A 97 -4.70 -8.01 -13.26
C ASP A 97 -4.96 -6.54 -12.85
N ARG A 98 -5.29 -6.29 -11.58
CA ARG A 98 -5.46 -4.94 -11.03
C ARG A 98 -4.16 -4.43 -10.43
N MET A 99 -3.87 -3.16 -10.69
CA MET A 99 -2.82 -2.39 -10.03
C MET A 99 -3.43 -1.50 -8.95
N TYR A 100 -2.82 -1.52 -7.77
CA TYR A 100 -3.22 -0.73 -6.61
C TYR A 100 -2.17 0.34 -6.38
N ILE A 101 -2.54 1.60 -6.57
CA ILE A 101 -1.66 2.75 -6.38
C ILE A 101 -2.04 3.41 -5.06
N ILE A 102 -1.15 3.33 -4.09
CA ILE A 102 -1.33 3.89 -2.75
C ILE A 102 -0.63 5.24 -2.70
N GLU A 103 -1.39 6.30 -2.51
CA GLU A 103 -0.83 7.64 -2.32
C GLU A 103 -0.67 7.94 -0.85
N THR A 104 0.49 8.47 -0.49
CA THR A 104 0.84 8.82 0.89
C THR A 104 1.52 10.17 0.97
N THR A 105 1.48 10.73 2.17
CA THR A 105 2.21 11.95 2.51
C THR A 105 2.85 11.82 3.87
N ALA A 106 3.97 12.51 4.08
CA ALA A 106 4.59 12.66 5.38
C ALA A 106 4.59 14.13 5.79
N SER A 107 4.24 14.37 7.05
CA SER A 107 4.48 15.64 7.74
C SER A 107 5.77 15.51 8.54
N ASP A 108 6.80 16.27 8.17
CA ASP A 108 8.03 16.33 8.96
C ASP A 108 7.72 17.02 10.29
N GLY A 109 7.67 16.23 11.36
CA GLY A 109 7.23 16.66 12.67
C GLY A 109 8.29 17.46 13.41
N TYR A 110 8.50 18.73 13.04
CA TYR A 110 9.04 19.74 13.96
C TYR A 110 7.89 20.56 14.54
N VAL A 111 7.18 19.99 15.51
CA VAL A 111 6.39 20.78 16.47
C VAL A 111 7.30 21.09 17.67
N ASN A 112 7.93 22.27 17.61
CA ASN A 112 8.71 22.81 18.71
C ASN A 112 7.74 23.39 19.74
N PHE A 113 7.47 22.67 20.83
CA PHE A 113 6.78 23.24 21.98
C PHE A 113 7.81 24.04 22.78
N ALA A 114 7.73 25.36 22.63
CA ALA A 114 8.44 26.35 23.45
C ALA A 114 8.01 26.27 24.91
#